data_AF-A0A5A7ZUN3-F1
#
_entry.id   AF-A0A5A7ZUN3-F1
#
_cell.length_a   1.000
_cell.length_b   1.000
_cell.length_c   1.000
_cell.angle_alpha   90.00
_cell.angle_beta   90.00
_cell.angle_gamma   90.00
#
_symmetry.space_group_name_H-M   'P 1'
#
loop_
_entity.id
_entity.type
_entity.pdbx_description
1 polymer ?
#
loop_
_entity_poly.entity_id
_entity_poly.type
_entity_poly.pdbx_seq_one_letter_code
_entity_poly.pdbx_strand_id
1 'polypeptide(L)' 'METIVKVFQILQIVIGLIGLIWALVGVIEFFGGRNNNDSMRQEKGTNFMINGAALGGITAAIFQAIIATLNSMPK' A
#
# COMPACT_ATOMS: atom_id res chain seq x y z
N MET A 1 16.03 8.00 -19.85
CA MET A 1 14.68 7.47 -19.56
C MET A 1 14.68 6.16 -18.79
N GLU A 2 15.45 5.14 -19.19
CA GLU A 2 15.40 3.81 -18.56
C GLU A 2 15.70 3.81 -17.04
N THR A 3 16.75 4.52 -16.59
CA THR A 3 17.09 4.61 -15.16
C THR A 3 15.96 5.23 -14.35
N ILE A 4 15.28 6.25 -14.88
CA ILE A 4 14.17 6.94 -14.20
C ILE A 4 12.97 6.00 -14.05
N VAL A 5 12.63 5.24 -15.10
CA VAL A 5 11.55 4.25 -15.06
C VAL A 5 11.83 3.18 -14.00
N LYS A 6 13.07 2.68 -13.92
CA LYS A 6 13.48 1.70 -12.89
C LYS A 6 13.32 2.24 -11.47
N VAL A 7 13.61 3.52 -11.23
CA VAL A 7 13.40 4.15 -9.92
C VAL A 7 11.91 4.12 -9.54
N PHE A 8 11.02 4.50 -10.45
CA PHE A 8 9.58 4.48 -10.17
C PHE A 8 9.02 3.06 -9.98
N GLN A 9 9.53 2.07 -10.71
CA GLN A 9 9.18 0.67 -10.48
C GLN A 9 9.58 0.19 -9.08
N ILE A 10 10.78 0.55 -8.61
CA ILE A 10 11.24 0.22 -7.25
C ILE A 10 10.36 0.89 -6.21
N LEU A 11 10.06 2.19 -6.37
CA LEU A 11 9.18 2.92 -5.46
C LEU A 11 7.77 2.32 -5.40
N GLN A 12 7.23 1.91 -6.54
CA GLN A 12 5.95 1.22 -6.62
C GLN A 12 5.93 -0.05 -5.78
N ILE A 13 6.97 -0.89 -5.91
CA ILE A 13 7.08 -2.14 -5.17
C ILE A 13 7.20 -1.85 -3.67
N VAL A 14 8.11 -0.94 -3.29
CA VAL A 14 8.37 -0.62 -1.87
C VAL A 14 7.12 -0.07 -1.19
N ILE A 15 6.43 0.90 -1.79
CA ILE A 15 5.25 1.51 -1.17
C ILE A 15 4.06 0.54 -1.20
N GLY A 16 3.93 -0.27 -2.26
CA GLY A 16 2.98 -1.38 -2.30
C GLY A 16 3.14 -2.34 -1.12
N LEU A 17 4.39 -2.75 -0.83
CA LEU A 17 4.70 -3.60 0.32
C LEU A 17 4.39 -2.93 1.66
N ILE A 18 4.67 -1.62 1.81
CA ILE A 18 4.33 -0.88 3.03
C ILE A 18 2.82 -0.91 3.28
N GLY A 19 2.00 -0.67 2.25
CA GLY A 19 0.54 -0.75 2.36
C GLY A 19 0.06 -2.15 2.77
N LEU A 20 0.62 -3.20 2.16
CA LEU A 20 0.30 -4.59 2.52
C LEU A 20 0.70 -4.93 3.96
N ILE A 21 1.87 -4.48 4.42
CA ILE A 21 2.31 -4.67 5.80
C ILE A 21 1.35 -3.97 6.76
N TRP A 22 0.93 -2.74 6.47
CA TRP A 22 -0.07 -2.04 7.29
C TRP A 22 -1.41 -2.78 7.33
N ALA A 23 -1.84 -3.34 6.21
CA ALA A 23 -3.06 -4.13 6.18
C ALA A 23 -2.92 -5.39 7.05
N LEU A 24 -1.78 -6.08 7.00
CA LEU A 24 -1.48 -7.23 7.86
C LEU A 24 -1.45 -6.86 9.35
N VAL A 25 -0.85 -5.72 9.71
CA VAL A 25 -0.90 -5.21 11.09
C VAL A 25 -2.35 -4.97 11.50
N GLY A 26 -3.19 -4.43 10.61
CA GLY A 26 -4.61 -4.27 10.85
C GLY A 26 -5.35 -5.58 11.14
N VAL A 27 -5.02 -6.65 10.41
CA VAL A 27 -5.57 -8.00 10.66
C VAL A 27 -5.21 -8.49 12.08
N ILE A 28 -3.94 -8.33 12.48
CA ILE A 28 -3.47 -8.73 13.82
C ILE A 28 -4.20 -7.94 14.91
N GLU A 29 -4.33 -6.63 14.75
CA GLU A 29 -5.03 -5.77 15.71
C GLU A 29 -6.52 -6.11 15.79
N PHE A 30 -7.18 -6.37 14.65
CA PHE A 30 -8.59 -6.72 14.61
C PHE A 30 -8.87 -8.02 15.36
N PHE A 31 -8.16 -9.10 15.04
CA PHE A 31 -8.35 -10.39 15.72
C PHE A 31 -7.88 -10.35 17.17
N GLY A 32 -6.82 -9.60 17.47
CA GLY A 32 -6.38 -9.34 18.84
C GLY A 32 -7.45 -8.62 19.66
N GLY A 33 -8.11 -7.61 19.10
CA GLY A 33 -9.22 -6.92 19.75
C GLY A 33 -10.43 -7.82 19.93
N ARG A 34 -10.80 -8.59 18.90
CA ARG A 34 -11.92 -9.54 18.94
C ARG A 34 -11.76 -10.60 20.02
N ASN A 35 -10.57 -11.19 20.13
CA ASN A 35 -10.29 -12.22 21.13
C ASN A 35 -10.29 -11.69 22.57
N ASN A 36 -10.16 -10.36 22.75
CA ASN A 36 -10.11 -9.71 24.05
C ASN A 36 -11.35 -8.85 24.36
N ASN A 37 -12.41 -8.93 23.54
CA ASN A 37 -13.60 -8.06 23.63
C ASN A 37 -13.28 -6.54 23.64
N ASP A 38 -12.19 -6.16 22.99
CA ASP A 38 -11.75 -4.77 22.86
C ASP A 38 -12.23 -4.22 21.51
N SER A 39 -13.29 -3.40 21.54
CA SER A 39 -13.91 -2.82 20.34
C SER A 39 -13.05 -1.70 19.72
N MET A 40 -12.34 -0.93 20.54
CA MET A 40 -11.48 0.16 20.05
C MET A 40 -10.30 -0.41 19.27
N ARG A 41 -9.73 -1.52 19.73
CA ARG A 41 -8.66 -2.23 19.01
C ARG A 41 -9.15 -2.87 17.72
N GLN A 42 -10.38 -3.38 17.70
CA GLN A 42 -11.02 -3.88 16.47
C GLN A 42 -11.17 -2.77 15.44
N GLU A 43 -11.70 -1.62 15.83
CA GLU A 43 -11.86 -0.46 14.93
C GLU A 43 -10.51 0.01 14.38
N LYS A 44 -9.50 0.14 15.25
CA LYS A 44 -8.12 0.45 14.84
C LYS A 44 -7.61 -0.55 13.81
N GLY A 45 -7.82 -1.85 14.03
CA GLY A 45 -7.43 -2.91 13.11
C GLY A 45 -8.11 -2.78 11.74
N THR A 46 -9.42 -2.54 11.73
CA THR A 46 -10.18 -2.28 10.49
C THR A 46 -9.66 -1.06 9.74
N ASN A 47 -9.39 0.04 10.45
CA ASN A 47 -8.83 1.25 9.85
C ASN A 47 -7.45 1.00 9.23
N PHE A 48 -6.58 0.23 9.90
CA PHE A 48 -5.29 -0.17 9.34
C PHE A 48 -5.43 -1.09 8.12
N MET A 49 -6.37 -2.03 8.12
CA MET A 49 -6.66 -2.87 6.94
C MET A 49 -7.06 -2.03 5.73
N ILE A 50 -8.05 -1.13 5.91
CA ILE A 50 -8.56 -0.29 4.82
C ILE A 50 -7.48 0.67 4.34
N ASN A 51 -6.81 1.38 5.25
CA ASN A 51 -5.81 2.37 4.87
C ASN A 51 -4.57 1.72 4.24
N GLY A 52 -4.13 0.56 4.75
CA GLY A 52 -3.03 -0.20 4.17
C GLY A 52 -3.35 -0.71 2.76
N ALA A 53 -4.53 -1.30 2.56
CA ALA A 53 -4.97 -1.75 1.24
C ALA A 53 -5.13 -0.59 0.25
N ALA A 54 -5.72 0.53 0.70
CA ALA A 54 -5.88 1.73 -0.10
C ALA A 54 -4.52 2.31 -0.51
N LEU A 55 -3.57 2.43 0.43
CA LEU A 55 -2.21 2.87 0.14
C LEU A 55 -1.55 1.97 -0.90
N GLY A 56 -1.56 0.66 -0.69
CA GLY A 56 -0.93 -0.29 -1.62
C GLY A 56 -1.53 -0.23 -3.02
N GLY A 57 -2.87 -0.19 -3.12
CA GLY A 57 -3.58 -0.18 -4.41
C GLY A 57 -3.50 1.15 -5.16
N ILE A 58 -3.81 2.26 -4.49
CA ILE A 58 -3.81 3.60 -5.10
C ILE A 58 -2.39 3.97 -5.54
N THR A 59 -1.40 3.72 -4.68
CA THR A 59 -0.02 4.05 -5.02
C THR A 59 0.49 3.21 -6.19
N ALA A 60 0.10 1.94 -6.29
CA ALA A 60 0.43 1.13 -7.47
C ALA A 60 -0.14 1.72 -8.76
N ALA A 61 -1.40 2.16 -8.76
CA ALA A 61 -2.04 2.78 -9.92
C ALA A 61 -1.34 4.09 -10.33
N ILE A 62 -0.99 4.95 -9.37
CA ILE A 62 -0.30 6.23 -9.62
C ILE A 62 1.06 5.98 -10.25
N PHE A 63 1.87 5.08 -9.69
CA PHE A 63 3.19 4.80 -10.24
C PHE A 63 3.15 4.18 -11.63
N GLN A 64 2.17 3.31 -11.90
CA GLN A 64 2.00 2.78 -13.25
C GLN A 64 1.66 3.86 -14.27
N ALA A 65 0.83 4.84 -13.91
CA ALA A 65 0.53 5.98 -14.77
C ALA A 65 1.78 6.84 -15.05
N ILE A 66 2.63 7.04 -14.04
CA ILE A 66 3.90 7.76 -14.19
C ILE A 66 4.83 7.00 -15.14
N ILE A 67 5.03 5.70 -14.92
CA ILE A 67 5.88 4.84 -15.75
C ILE A 67 5.40 4.84 -17.21
N ALA A 68 4.10 4.70 -17.44
CA ALA A 68 3.50 4.76 -18.77
C ALA A 68 3.80 6.11 -19.46
N THR A 69 3.65 7.21 -18.72
CA THR A 69 3.96 8.55 -19.23
C THR A 69 5.43 8.67 -19.61
N LEU A 70 6.35 8.26 -18.74
CA LEU A 70 7.79 8.27 -19.00
C LEU A 70 8.17 7.46 -20.24
N ASN A 71 7.56 6.28 -20.43
CA ASN A 71 7.83 5.44 -21.59
C ASN A 71 7.28 6.01 -22.91
N SER A 72 6.32 6.94 -22.84
CA SER A 72 5.74 7.59 -24.02
C SER A 72 6.56 8.77 -24.55
N MET A 73 7.52 9.27 -23.77
CA MET A 73 8.33 10.42 -24.17
C MET A 73 9.37 10.05 -25.25
N PRO A 74 9.70 10.98 -26.17
CA PRO A 74 10.80 10.81 -27.12
C PRO A 74 12.12 10.55 -26.38
N LYS A 75 13.00 9.74 -26.99
CA LYS A 75 14.31 9.40 -26.42
C LYS A 75 15.29 10.56 -26.43
#